data_AF-X0Z7T1-F1
#
_entry.id   AF-X0Z7T1-F1
#
_cell.length_a   1.000
_cell.length_b   1.000
_cell.length_c   1.000
_cell.angle_alpha   90.00
_cell.angle_beta   90.00
_cell.angle_gamma   90.00
#
_symmetry.space_group_name_H-M   'P 1'
#
loop_
_entity.id
_entity.type
_entity.pdbx_description
1 polymer ?
#
loop_
_entity_poly.entity_id
_entity_poly.type
_entity_poly.pdbx_seq_one_letter_code
_entity_poly.pdbx_strand_id
1 'polypeptide(L)'
;MKIDFNYQFRKMDGEIIPERPNEVDPKDKNKITKKHPAFTLKTLCVSVLLNAGSDEIVCPRCKHVIKKELDLVGDEKAKRFMLATKIYNGDGLVDIGDDDIKLLKGLIGKHYPPLTVGQAWEVLDPHGAGEKKLESEKEPETEGKDPKDN
;
A
#
# COMPACT_ATOMS: atom_id res chain seq x y z
N MET A 1 2.97 15.36 -0.96
CA MET A 1 1.87 14.92 -0.08
C MET A 1 2.46 14.19 1.11
N LYS A 2 1.97 14.42 2.34
CA LYS A 2 2.51 13.77 3.55
C LYS A 2 1.73 12.51 3.90
N ILE A 3 2.41 11.36 3.99
CA ILE A 3 1.80 10.04 4.23
C ILE A 3 2.43 9.40 5.47
N ASP A 4 1.60 8.78 6.33
CA ASP A 4 2.08 7.94 7.43
C ASP A 4 2.22 6.48 6.96
N PHE A 5 3.46 6.00 6.92
CA PHE A 5 3.78 4.64 6.47
C PHE A 5 3.68 3.59 7.59
N ASN A 6 3.37 3.97 8.83
CA ASN A 6 3.19 3.02 9.94
C ASN A 6 1.81 2.36 9.97
N TYR A 7 0.98 2.58 8.94
CA TYR A 7 -0.31 1.92 8.80
C TYR A 7 -0.17 0.38 8.86
N GLN A 8 -0.98 -0.24 9.71
CA GLN A 8 -1.07 -1.69 9.86
C GLN A 8 -2.28 -2.22 9.09
N PHE A 9 -2.05 -3.22 8.25
CA PHE A 9 -3.11 -3.84 7.46
C PHE A 9 -4.07 -4.65 8.33
N ARG A 10 -5.33 -4.67 7.91
CA ARG A 10 -6.42 -5.35 8.61
C ARG A 10 -7.02 -6.47 7.76
N LYS A 11 -7.61 -7.46 8.42
CA LYS A 11 -8.50 -8.44 7.79
C LYS A 11 -9.82 -7.79 7.41
N MET A 12 -10.67 -8.50 6.67
CA MET A 12 -12.03 -8.06 6.36
C MET A 12 -12.87 -7.82 7.62
N ASP A 13 -12.58 -8.55 8.71
CA ASP A 13 -13.27 -8.43 10.00
C ASP A 13 -12.78 -7.21 10.82
N GLY A 14 -11.85 -6.41 10.27
CA GLY A 14 -11.29 -5.23 10.94
C GLY A 14 -10.16 -5.52 11.93
N GLU A 15 -9.91 -6.79 12.25
CA GLU A 15 -8.76 -7.21 13.06
C GLU A 15 -7.44 -6.89 12.37
N ILE A 16 -6.46 -6.41 13.13
CA ILE A 16 -5.09 -6.20 12.65
C ILE A 16 -4.51 -7.57 12.25
N ILE A 17 -3.84 -7.64 11.10
CA ILE A 17 -3.12 -8.84 10.69
C ILE A 17 -1.98 -9.06 11.70
N PRO A 18 -2.03 -10.13 12.52
CA PRO A 18 -1.07 -10.31 13.58
C PRO A 18 0.32 -10.57 12.98
N GLU A 19 1.35 -10.09 13.67
CA GLU A 19 2.72 -10.51 13.41
C GLU A 19 2.79 -12.03 13.54
N ARG A 20 3.49 -12.70 12.60
CA ARG A 20 3.72 -14.14 12.77
C ARG A 20 4.48 -14.34 14.08
N PRO A 21 4.03 -15.26 14.95
CA PRO A 21 4.69 -15.49 16.22
C PRO A 21 6.15 -15.86 16.00
N ASN A 22 7.03 -15.36 16.86
CA ASN A 22 8.44 -15.68 16.81
C ASN A 22 8.63 -17.20 16.90
N GLU A 23 9.45 -17.77 16.02
CA GLU A 23 9.82 -19.17 16.14
C GLU A 23 10.88 -19.33 17.22
N VAL A 24 10.60 -20.23 18.16
CA VAL A 24 11.58 -20.72 19.13
C VAL A 24 12.51 -21.67 18.39
N ASP A 25 13.82 -21.40 18.47
CA ASP A 25 14.82 -22.23 17.80
C ASP A 25 14.68 -23.68 18.29
N PRO A 26 14.46 -24.69 17.41
CA PRO A 26 14.22 -26.07 17.84
C PRO A 26 15.42 -26.68 18.57
N LYS A 27 16.60 -26.05 18.49
CA LYS A 27 17.83 -26.46 19.18
C LYS A 27 18.06 -25.72 20.50
N ASP A 28 17.46 -24.56 20.71
CA ASP A 28 17.66 -23.74 21.90
C ASP A 28 16.37 -22.99 22.26
N LYS A 29 15.68 -23.48 23.30
CA LYS A 29 14.39 -22.95 23.74
C LYS A 29 14.43 -21.50 24.24
N ASN A 30 15.63 -20.97 24.51
CA ASN A 30 15.81 -19.57 24.93
C ASN A 30 16.12 -18.62 23.77
N LYS A 31 16.33 -19.13 22.55
CA LYS A 31 16.66 -18.31 21.39
C LYS A 31 15.40 -18.01 20.58
N ILE A 32 14.85 -16.83 20.82
CA ILE A 32 13.70 -16.29 20.07
C ILE A 32 14.24 -15.68 18.77
N THR A 33 13.89 -16.26 17.62
CA THR A 33 14.19 -15.63 16.33
C THR A 33 13.01 -14.76 15.91
N LYS A 34 13.21 -13.43 15.88
CA LYS A 34 12.25 -12.48 15.28
C LYS A 34 12.26 -12.68 13.77
N LYS A 35 11.51 -13.68 13.28
CA LYS A 35 11.58 -14.07 11.86
C LYS A 35 10.88 -13.10 10.92
N HIS A 36 9.87 -12.35 11.38
CA HIS A 36 9.06 -11.53 10.48
C HIS A 36 8.76 -10.15 11.08
N PRO A 37 9.12 -9.05 10.40
CA PRO A 37 8.71 -7.71 10.81
C PRO A 37 7.19 -7.52 10.66
N ALA A 38 6.64 -6.52 11.36
CA ALA A 38 5.25 -6.09 11.20
C ALA A 38 4.87 -5.90 9.72
N PHE A 39 3.71 -6.41 9.33
CA PHE A 39 3.15 -6.17 8.00
C PHE A 39 2.50 -4.78 7.96
N THR A 40 3.32 -3.77 7.71
CA THR A 40 2.95 -2.35 7.61
C THR A 40 3.07 -1.83 6.19
N LEU A 41 2.48 -0.67 5.92
CA LEU A 41 2.63 0.03 4.64
C LEU A 41 4.11 0.33 4.34
N LYS A 42 4.91 0.69 5.35
CA LYS A 42 6.37 0.86 5.24
C LYS A 42 7.04 -0.40 4.69
N THR A 43 6.84 -1.54 5.33
CA THR A 43 7.45 -2.82 4.91
C THR A 43 7.01 -3.21 3.50
N LEU A 44 5.73 -3.00 3.19
CA LEU A 44 5.16 -3.28 1.88
C LEU A 44 5.78 -2.41 0.78
N CYS A 45 5.81 -1.09 0.96
CA CYS A 45 6.39 -0.15 0.00
C CYS A 45 7.89 -0.39 -0.22
N VAL A 46 8.64 -0.62 0.86
CA VAL A 46 10.08 -0.94 0.76
C VAL A 46 10.29 -2.26 0.02
N SER A 47 9.48 -3.28 0.31
CA SER A 47 9.60 -4.58 -0.37
C SER A 47 9.36 -4.49 -1.86
N VAL A 48 8.31 -3.77 -2.30
CA VAL A 48 8.02 -3.64 -3.74
C VAL A 48 9.04 -2.79 -4.49
N LEU A 49 9.65 -1.80 -3.83
CA LEU A 49 10.67 -0.95 -4.46
C LEU A 49 11.99 -1.70 -4.63
N LEU A 50 12.37 -2.53 -3.66
CA LEU A 50 13.62 -3.27 -3.66
C LEU A 50 13.55 -4.60 -4.42
N ASN A 51 12.34 -5.13 -4.64
CA ASN A 51 12.16 -6.25 -5.55
C ASN A 51 12.23 -5.74 -7.00
N ALA A 52 13.32 -6.04 -7.70
CA ALA A 52 13.30 -6.07 -9.15
C ALA A 52 12.28 -7.15 -9.52
N GLY A 53 11.08 -6.75 -9.96
CA GLY A 53 10.01 -7.68 -10.29
C GLY A 53 10.50 -8.79 -11.22
N SER A 54 9.85 -9.95 -11.22
CA SER A 54 10.08 -10.95 -12.26
C SER A 54 8.85 -11.02 -13.16
N ASP A 55 9.08 -11.14 -14.45
CA ASP A 55 8.05 -11.51 -15.40
C ASP A 55 7.96 -13.03 -15.44
N GLU A 56 6.75 -13.54 -15.30
CA GLU A 56 6.46 -14.95 -15.42
C GLU A 56 6.12 -15.26 -16.88
N ILE A 57 7.05 -15.95 -17.55
CA ILE A 57 6.85 -16.44 -18.91
C ILE A 57 6.43 -17.90 -18.79
N VAL A 58 5.18 -18.21 -19.14
CA VAL A 58 4.70 -19.59 -19.18
C VAL A 58 5.07 -20.20 -20.53
N CYS A 59 5.88 -21.25 -20.54
CA CYS A 59 6.18 -21.98 -21.77
C CYS A 59 4.89 -22.61 -22.33
N PRO A 60 4.43 -22.27 -23.54
CA PRO A 60 3.17 -22.77 -24.09
C PRO A 60 3.17 -24.28 -24.33
N ARG A 61 4.36 -24.92 -24.41
CA ARG A 61 4.49 -26.36 -24.66
C ARG A 61 4.45 -27.19 -23.37
N CYS A 62 5.23 -26.83 -22.35
CA CYS A 62 5.37 -27.63 -21.12
C CYS A 62 4.72 -27.01 -19.88
N LYS A 63 4.09 -25.82 -20.01
CA LYS A 63 3.47 -25.05 -18.91
C LYS A 63 4.42 -24.69 -17.77
N HIS A 64 5.73 -24.82 -17.98
CA HIS A 64 6.73 -24.42 -16.99
C HIS A 64 6.76 -22.89 -16.87
N VAL A 65 6.78 -22.39 -15.63
CA VAL A 65 6.87 -20.95 -15.34
C VAL A 65 8.33 -20.56 -15.30
N ILE A 66 8.77 -19.77 -16.27
CA ILE A 66 10.11 -19.18 -16.30
C ILE A 66 10.01 -17.81 -15.66
N LYS A 67 10.70 -17.62 -14.53
CA LYS A 67 10.83 -16.30 -13.90
C LYS A 67 12.00 -15.57 -14.53
N LYS A 68 11.70 -14.55 -15.33
CA LYS A 68 12.72 -13.65 -15.88
C LYS A 68 12.76 -12.40 -15.02
N GLU A 69 13.91 -12.10 -14.42
CA GLU A 69 14.08 -10.84 -13.70
C GLU A 69 13.87 -9.66 -14.65
N LEU A 70 13.12 -8.65 -14.24
CA LEU A 70 12.95 -7.44 -15.03
C LEU A 70 14.31 -6.77 -15.19
N ASP A 71 14.67 -6.47 -16.43
CA ASP A 71 15.85 -5.68 -16.72
C ASP A 71 15.54 -4.20 -16.47
N LEU A 72 15.71 -3.77 -15.21
CA LEU A 72 15.59 -2.37 -14.83
C LEU A 72 16.90 -1.64 -15.16
N VAL A 73 16.78 -0.50 -15.84
CA VAL A 73 17.90 0.41 -16.10
C VAL A 73 18.47 0.93 -14.76
N GLY A 74 19.77 1.20 -14.72
CA GLY A 74 20.47 1.65 -13.51
C GLY A 74 19.82 2.85 -12.81
N ASP A 75 19.36 3.84 -13.58
CA ASP A 75 18.70 5.04 -13.04
C ASP A 75 17.38 4.71 -12.32
N GLU A 76 16.62 3.75 -12.84
CA GLU A 76 15.37 3.30 -12.22
C GLU A 76 15.66 2.53 -10.92
N LYS A 77 16.73 1.72 -10.89
CA LYS A 77 17.18 1.06 -9.64
C LYS A 77 17.60 2.09 -8.59
N ALA A 78 18.35 3.12 -9.00
CA ALA A 78 18.77 4.20 -8.11
C ALA A 78 17.56 4.99 -7.57
N LYS A 79 16.60 5.33 -8.44
CA LYS A 79 15.36 6.02 -8.04
C LYS A 79 14.58 5.22 -7.01
N ARG A 80 14.36 3.92 -7.26
CA ARG A 80 13.64 3.03 -6.33
C ARG A 80 14.35 2.87 -5.01
N PHE A 81 15.68 2.73 -5.04
CA PHE A 81 16.50 2.64 -3.84
C PHE A 81 16.36 3.92 -2.98
N MET A 82 16.51 5.10 -3.59
CA MET A 82 16.39 6.37 -2.88
C MET A 82 15.00 6.56 -2.25
N LEU A 83 13.95 6.21 -2.99
CA LEU A 83 12.57 6.25 -2.48
C LEU A 83 12.37 5.26 -1.33
N ALA A 84 12.90 4.04 -1.44
CA ALA A 84 12.82 3.02 -0.39
C ALA A 84 13.54 3.49 0.88
N THR A 85 14.74 4.06 0.76
CA THR A 85 15.49 4.64 1.88
C THR A 85 14.71 5.77 2.55
N LYS A 86 14.08 6.66 1.75
CA LYS A 86 13.25 7.76 2.25
C LYS A 86 12.06 7.26 3.07
N ILE A 87 11.35 6.24 2.58
CA ILE A 87 10.21 5.63 3.28
C ILE A 87 10.68 4.88 4.54
N TYR A 88 11.79 4.14 4.44
CA TYR A 88 12.32 3.33 5.54
C TYR A 88 12.76 4.21 6.72
N ASN A 89 13.58 5.23 6.44
CA ASN A 89 14.12 6.17 7.43
C ASN A 89 13.12 7.24 7.89
N GLY A 90 12.01 7.40 7.16
CA GLY A 90 10.99 8.37 7.51
C GLY A 90 10.25 7.96 8.78
N ASP A 91 10.29 8.80 9.79
CA ASP A 91 9.49 8.66 11.01
C ASP A 91 8.23 9.52 10.92
N GLY A 92 7.08 8.89 11.08
CA GLY A 92 5.77 9.54 10.96
C GLY A 92 5.43 9.93 9.52
N LEU A 93 5.15 11.22 9.30
CA LEU A 93 4.68 11.75 8.02
C LEU A 93 5.82 12.00 7.04
N VAL A 94 5.86 11.21 5.96
CA VAL A 94 6.86 11.32 4.90
C VAL A 94 6.25 12.04 3.70
N ASP A 95 6.95 13.07 3.18
CA ASP A 95 6.50 13.78 1.98
C ASP A 95 6.86 13.00 0.72
N ILE A 96 5.87 12.62 -0.09
CA ILE A 96 6.01 11.84 -1.32
C ILE A 96 5.34 12.61 -2.47
N GLY A 97 5.98 12.61 -3.65
CA GLY A 97 5.43 13.23 -4.86
C GLY A 97 4.45 12.32 -5.60
N ASP A 98 3.61 12.91 -6.46
CA ASP A 98 2.55 12.18 -7.17
C ASP A 98 3.09 11.06 -8.08
N ASP A 99 4.26 11.28 -8.70
CA ASP A 99 4.89 10.27 -9.55
C ASP A 99 5.41 9.08 -8.75
N ASP A 100 5.89 9.32 -7.52
CA ASP A 100 6.30 8.25 -6.61
C ASP A 100 5.08 7.48 -6.08
N ILE A 101 3.95 8.17 -5.85
CA ILE A 101 2.67 7.53 -5.48
C ILE A 101 2.19 6.62 -6.63
N LYS A 102 2.21 7.11 -7.88
CA LYS A 102 1.84 6.30 -9.06
C LYS A 102 2.72 5.06 -9.19
N LEU A 103 4.03 5.22 -9.01
CA LEU A 103 4.99 4.11 -9.02
C LEU A 103 4.64 3.08 -7.95
N LEU A 104 4.43 3.52 -6.71
CA LEU A 104 4.05 2.64 -5.60
C LEU A 104 2.73 1.90 -5.88
N LYS A 105 1.67 2.61 -6.31
CA LYS A 105 0.38 1.98 -6.63
C LYS A 105 0.51 0.90 -7.71
N GLY A 106 1.30 1.16 -8.76
CA GLY A 106 1.56 0.20 -9.83
C GLY A 106 2.30 -1.04 -9.36
N LEU A 107 3.36 -0.86 -8.55
CA LEU A 107 4.14 -1.98 -8.02
C LEU A 107 3.32 -2.80 -7.01
N ILE A 108 2.56 -2.15 -6.12
CA ILE A 108 1.69 -2.83 -5.16
C ILE A 108 0.61 -3.63 -5.89
N GLY A 109 -0.04 -3.04 -6.90
CA GLY A 109 -1.06 -3.71 -7.70
C GLY A 109 -0.56 -4.94 -8.46
N LYS A 110 0.72 -4.98 -8.85
CA LYS A 110 1.34 -6.14 -9.52
C LYS A 110 1.63 -7.29 -8.55
N HIS A 111 1.90 -7.00 -7.28
CA HIS A 111 2.51 -7.96 -6.35
C HIS A 111 1.64 -8.40 -5.17
N TYR A 112 0.51 -7.74 -4.92
CA TYR A 112 -0.31 -7.99 -3.73
C TYR A 112 -1.78 -8.27 -4.04
N PRO A 113 -2.49 -9.01 -3.17
CA PRO A 113 -3.90 -9.32 -3.35
C PRO A 113 -4.80 -8.07 -3.18
N PRO A 114 -6.03 -8.08 -3.73
CA PRO A 114 -6.93 -6.91 -3.74
C PRO A 114 -7.18 -6.27 -2.37
N LEU A 115 -7.27 -7.06 -1.29
CA LEU A 115 -7.48 -6.55 0.07
C LEU A 115 -6.34 -5.60 0.50
N THR A 116 -5.10 -5.99 0.22
CA THR A 116 -3.91 -5.19 0.53
C THR A 116 -3.82 -3.99 -0.38
N VAL A 117 -4.15 -4.15 -1.67
CA VAL A 117 -4.14 -3.07 -2.66
C VAL A 117 -5.13 -1.98 -2.27
N GLY A 118 -6.38 -2.34 -1.94
CA GLY A 118 -7.41 -1.38 -1.54
C GLY A 118 -7.00 -0.54 -0.35
N GLN A 119 -6.58 -1.19 0.75
CA GLN A 119 -6.13 -0.50 1.95
C GLN A 119 -4.88 0.37 1.70
N ALA A 120 -3.92 -0.11 0.91
CA ALA A 120 -2.73 0.68 0.58
C ALA A 120 -3.08 1.91 -0.24
N TRP A 121 -4.01 1.79 -1.20
CA TRP A 121 -4.43 2.89 -2.05
C TRP A 121 -5.24 3.94 -1.28
N GLU A 122 -6.07 3.55 -0.31
CA GLU A 122 -6.77 4.50 0.57
C GLU A 122 -5.79 5.38 1.35
N VAL A 123 -4.65 4.83 1.77
CA VAL A 123 -3.63 5.60 2.51
C VAL A 123 -2.74 6.43 1.57
N LEU A 124 -2.35 5.86 0.42
CA LEU A 124 -1.48 6.53 -0.55
C LEU A 124 -2.21 7.62 -1.36
N ASP A 125 -3.51 7.46 -1.57
CA ASP A 125 -4.33 8.29 -2.43
C ASP A 125 -5.80 8.29 -1.95
N PRO A 126 -6.09 8.98 -0.83
CA PRO A 126 -7.41 8.99 -0.21
C PRO A 126 -8.52 9.62 -1.08
N HIS A 127 -8.15 10.36 -2.14
CA HIS A 127 -9.10 10.96 -3.06
C HIS A 127 -9.33 10.08 -4.31
N GLY A 128 -8.35 9.28 -4.73
CA GLY A 128 -8.48 8.41 -5.91
C GLY A 128 -9.23 7.08 -5.69
N ALA A 129 -9.44 6.65 -4.43
CA ALA A 129 -10.19 5.42 -4.13
C ALA A 129 -11.71 5.63 -4.02
N GLY A 130 -12.20 6.88 -4.09
CA GLY A 130 -13.54 7.22 -3.63
C GLY A 130 -14.20 8.44 -4.28
N GLU A 131 -13.97 8.74 -5.56
CA GLU A 131 -14.88 9.65 -6.29
C GLU A 131 -16.20 8.95 -6.67
N LYS A 132 -16.95 8.53 -5.64
CA LYS A 132 -18.39 8.76 -5.56
C LYS A 132 -18.60 9.63 -4.34
N LYS A 133 -18.30 10.91 -4.49
CA LYS A 133 -18.62 11.94 -3.51
C LYS A 133 -20.14 11.91 -3.33
N LEU A 134 -20.58 11.58 -2.11
CA LEU A 134 -21.90 11.94 -1.60
C LEU A 134 -22.21 13.36 -2.06
N GLU A 135 -23.30 13.52 -2.81
CA GLU A 135 -23.95 14.81 -2.95
C GLU A 135 -24.30 15.27 -1.53
N SER A 136 -23.59 16.31 -1.10
CA SER A 136 -23.87 17.05 0.11
C SER A 136 -25.34 17.42 0.13
N GLU A 137 -26.01 16.98 1.18
CA GLU A 137 -27.27 17.49 1.68
C GLU A 137 -27.30 19.01 1.48
N LYS A 138 -28.11 19.47 0.51
CA LYS A 138 -28.62 20.85 0.56
C LYS A 138 -29.65 20.85 1.67
N GLU A 139 -29.31 21.54 2.74
CA GLU A 139 -30.22 21.93 3.81
C GLU A 139 -31.54 22.47 3.21
N PRO A 140 -32.70 22.09 3.76
CA PRO A 140 -33.95 22.72 3.39
C PRO A 140 -33.97 24.13 4.01
N GLU A 141 -33.82 25.15 3.17
CA GLU A 141 -34.15 26.52 3.56
C GLU A 141 -35.61 26.55 4.02
N THR A 142 -35.77 26.77 5.32
CA THR A 142 -37.06 26.93 5.99
C THR A 142 -37.33 28.42 6.18
N GLU A 143 -38.57 28.77 5.82
CA GLU A 143 -39.40 29.85 6.35
C GLU A 143 -39.17 31.31 5.93
N GLY A 144 -40.25 31.88 5.37
CA GLY A 144 -40.45 33.31 5.19
C GLY A 144 -41.81 33.66 4.57
N LYS A 145 -42.88 33.55 5.38
CA LYS A 145 -44.22 34.20 5.31
C LYS A 145 -44.22 35.58 4.58
N ASP A 146 -45.27 36.06 3.90
CA ASP A 146 -46.70 36.12 4.24
C ASP A 146 -47.57 36.47 2.99
N PRO A 147 -48.91 36.28 3.04
CA PRO A 147 -49.86 36.59 1.99
C PRO A 147 -50.43 38.01 2.13
N LYS A 148 -50.76 38.67 1.02
CA LYS A 148 -51.78 39.74 1.02
C LYS A 148 -52.60 39.72 -0.27
N ASP A 149 -53.84 39.28 -0.09
CA ASP A 149 -55.01 39.74 -0.82
C ASP A 149 -55.18 41.26 -0.67
N ASN A 150 -55.41 41.95 -1.79
CA ASN A 150 -56.41 43.00 -1.98
C ASN A 150 -56.52 43.36 -3.47
#